data_AF-A0AA89B311-F1
#
_entry.id   AF-A0AA89B311-F1
#
_cell.length_a   1.000
_cell.length_b   1.000
_cell.length_c   1.000
_cell.angle_alpha   90.00
_cell.angle_beta   90.00
_cell.angle_gamma   90.00
#
_symmetry.space_group_name_H-M   'P 1'
#
loop_
_entity.id
_entity.type
_entity.pdbx_description
1 polymer ?
#
loop_
_entity_poly.entity_id
_entity_poly.type
_entity_poly.pdbx_seq_one_letter_code
_entity_poly.pdbx_strand_id
1 'polypeptide(L)'
;MKASVTALNQSVITIATIAPFYTTVLPYIDIFNRYGDVIDYVNHQFYTDKVKTPQGYLKEFQLRVELFDKEKVLPAYEVNGRGIQGDAFFDALALLEKYGFDVNGVMIFSADASASDNYYCEKRSQAFLLNSTSV
;
A
#
# COMPACT_ATOMS: atom_id res chain seq x y z
N MET A 1 17.10 -7.01 6.00
CA MET A 1 17.18 -6.74 4.54
C MET A 1 17.93 -5.42 4.37
N LYS A 2 19.22 -5.45 4.01
CA LYS A 2 19.96 -4.25 3.61
C LYS A 2 19.74 -4.09 2.09
N ALA A 3 18.66 -3.45 1.70
CA ALA A 3 18.69 -2.78 0.40
C ALA A 3 19.66 -1.61 0.58
N SER A 4 20.83 -1.70 -0.05
CA SER A 4 21.89 -0.71 0.08
C SER A 4 21.42 0.58 -0.59
N VAL A 5 21.04 1.58 0.21
CA VAL A 5 20.68 2.94 -0.23
C VAL A 5 21.69 3.52 -1.23
N THR A 6 22.95 3.09 -1.17
CA THR A 6 24.02 3.45 -2.10
C THR A 6 23.71 3.16 -3.57
N ALA A 7 22.93 2.13 -3.89
CA ALA A 7 22.56 1.80 -5.28
C ALA A 7 21.52 2.76 -5.87
N LEU A 8 20.75 3.45 -5.02
CA LEU A 8 19.75 4.45 -5.43
C LEU A 8 20.42 5.69 -6.04
N ASN A 9 21.56 6.09 -5.50
CA ASN A 9 22.31 7.27 -5.97
C ASN A 9 23.13 7.03 -7.25
N GLN A 10 23.18 5.80 -7.77
CA GLN A 10 23.99 5.42 -8.93
C GLN A 10 23.17 5.18 -10.21
N SER A 11 21.88 5.58 -10.22
CA SER A 11 20.95 5.41 -11.36
C SER A 11 20.69 3.95 -11.78
N VAL A 12 21.07 2.97 -10.96
CA VAL A 12 20.80 1.55 -11.21
C VAL A 12 19.36 1.17 -10.86
N ILE A 13 18.77 1.89 -9.91
CA ILE A 13 17.40 1.70 -9.42
C ILE A 13 16.64 3.00 -9.65
N THR A 14 15.49 2.91 -10.31
CA THR A 14 14.61 4.06 -10.61
C THR A 14 13.41 4.16 -9.68
N ILE A 15 13.06 3.07 -9.00
CA ILE A 15 11.96 3.01 -8.01
C ILE A 15 12.42 2.19 -6.81
N ALA A 16 12.28 2.75 -5.61
CA ALA A 16 12.57 2.12 -4.34
C ALA A 16 11.32 2.11 -3.45
N THR A 17 11.05 0.96 -2.83
CA THR A 17 9.90 0.84 -1.92
C THR A 17 10.31 0.17 -0.62
N ILE A 18 9.54 0.47 0.43
CA ILE A 18 9.59 -0.23 1.72
C ILE A 18 8.24 -0.89 2.00
N ALA A 19 8.23 -2.02 2.70
CA ALA A 19 7.01 -2.77 2.99
C ALA A 19 6.90 -3.10 4.49
N PRO A 20 6.74 -2.08 5.36
CA PRO A 20 6.54 -2.31 6.79
C PRO A 20 5.25 -3.10 7.06
N PHE A 21 5.17 -3.70 8.24
CA PHE A 21 3.96 -4.33 8.75
C PHE A 21 3.81 -4.02 10.24
N TYR A 22 2.69 -4.44 10.84
CA TYR A 22 2.29 -4.07 12.21
C TYR A 22 3.44 -4.02 13.22
N THR A 23 4.22 -5.10 13.36
CA THR A 23 5.29 -5.18 14.39
C THR A 23 6.61 -4.56 13.95
N THR A 24 6.79 -4.21 12.68
CA THR A 24 8.03 -3.60 12.17
C THR A 24 7.88 -2.14 11.83
N VAL A 25 6.74 -1.50 12.11
CA VAL A 25 6.52 -0.10 11.72
C VAL A 25 7.60 0.83 12.29
N LEU A 26 8.01 0.64 13.55
CA LEU A 26 8.98 1.50 14.25
C LEU A 26 10.33 1.60 13.54
N PRO A 27 11.06 0.50 13.24
CA PRO A 27 12.33 0.61 12.53
C PRO A 27 12.18 1.16 11.10
N TYR A 28 11.01 1.05 10.47
CA TYR A 28 10.78 1.62 9.14
C TYR A 28 10.50 3.12 9.16
N ILE A 29 9.94 3.65 10.25
CA ILE A 29 9.86 5.12 10.46
C ILE A 29 11.28 5.70 10.50
N ASP A 30 12.20 5.06 11.21
CA ASP A 30 13.61 5.49 11.28
C ASP A 30 14.34 5.44 9.93
N ILE A 31 13.98 4.48 9.07
CA ILE A 31 14.49 4.38 7.69
C ILE A 31 13.90 5.49 6.84
N PHE A 32 12.58 5.69 6.90
CA PHE A 32 11.88 6.71 6.13
C PHE A 32 12.32 8.13 6.51
N ASN A 33 12.51 8.42 7.79
CA ASN A 33 13.03 9.72 8.24
C ASN A 33 14.45 10.01 7.71
N ARG A 34 15.25 8.97 7.46
CA ARG A 34 16.62 9.12 6.95
C ARG A 34 16.74 9.10 5.43
N TYR A 35 15.83 8.41 4.76
CA TYR A 35 15.93 8.07 3.34
C TYR A 35 14.64 8.33 2.56
N GLY A 36 13.70 9.07 3.14
CA GLY A 36 12.37 9.34 2.56
C GLY A 36 12.45 9.97 1.18
N ASP A 37 13.48 10.78 0.92
CA ASP A 37 13.70 11.44 -0.39
C ASP A 37 13.98 10.45 -1.52
N VAL A 38 14.55 9.28 -1.21
CA VAL A 38 14.88 8.24 -2.20
C VAL A 38 13.95 7.02 -2.12
N ILE A 39 12.92 7.08 -1.28
CA ILE A 39 11.85 6.08 -1.21
C ILE A 39 10.67 6.64 -1.98
N ASP A 40 10.23 5.94 -3.02
CA ASP A 40 9.11 6.37 -3.85
C ASP A 40 7.78 5.98 -3.22
N TYR A 41 7.68 4.74 -2.71
CA TYR A 41 6.44 4.23 -2.12
C TYR A 41 6.64 3.40 -0.85
N VAL A 42 5.61 3.42 -0.01
CA VAL A 42 5.46 2.64 1.21
C VAL A 42 4.29 1.67 1.03
N ASN A 43 4.64 0.40 0.83
CA ASN A 43 3.70 -0.72 0.70
C ASN A 43 3.40 -1.32 2.07
N HIS A 44 2.83 -0.53 3.00
CA HIS A 44 2.50 -1.03 4.34
C HIS A 44 1.53 -2.22 4.23
N GLN A 45 1.85 -3.33 4.90
CA GLN A 45 1.11 -4.57 4.81
C GLN A 45 -0.15 -4.51 5.72
N PHE A 46 -1.16 -3.75 5.31
CA PHE A 46 -2.41 -3.52 6.06
C PHE A 46 -3.13 -4.81 6.47
N TYR A 47 -2.97 -5.89 5.71
CA TYR A 47 -3.52 -7.20 6.05
C TYR A 47 -2.95 -7.80 7.34
N THR A 48 -1.79 -7.33 7.82
CA THR A 48 -1.22 -7.73 9.11
C THR A 48 -1.87 -7.03 10.31
N ASP A 49 -2.55 -5.89 10.08
CA ASP A 49 -3.31 -5.17 11.09
C ASP A 49 -4.68 -5.85 11.36
N LYS A 50 -5.03 -6.90 10.58
CA LYS A 50 -6.26 -7.71 10.71
C LYS A 50 -7.57 -6.92 10.65
N VAL A 51 -7.53 -5.75 10.03
CA VAL A 51 -8.71 -4.92 9.78
C VAL A 51 -9.56 -5.55 8.68
N LYS A 52 -10.88 -5.60 8.89
CA LYS A 52 -11.83 -6.30 8.01
C LYS A 52 -12.94 -5.43 7.43
N THR A 53 -13.01 -4.15 7.80
CA THR A 53 -14.08 -3.23 7.37
C THR A 53 -13.51 -2.04 6.61
N PRO A 54 -14.27 -1.46 5.66
CA PRO A 54 -13.82 -0.28 4.92
C PRO A 54 -13.45 0.90 5.83
N GLN A 55 -14.26 1.19 6.87
CA GLN A 55 -13.99 2.27 7.81
C GLN A 55 -12.78 1.99 8.69
N GLY A 56 -12.58 0.73 9.10
CA GLY A 56 -11.37 0.35 9.83
C GLY A 56 -10.12 0.55 8.95
N TYR A 57 -10.22 0.22 7.66
CA TYR A 57 -9.12 0.35 6.73
C TYR A 57 -8.75 1.83 6.52
N LEU A 58 -9.75 2.70 6.32
CA LEU A 58 -9.55 4.15 6.28
C LEU A 58 -8.82 4.65 7.52
N LYS A 59 -9.24 4.21 8.72
CA LYS A 59 -8.61 4.62 9.98
C LYS A 59 -7.14 4.22 10.05
N GLU A 60 -6.81 2.97 9.71
CA GLU A 60 -5.41 2.53 9.70
C GLU A 60 -4.60 3.24 8.61
N PHE A 61 -5.19 3.48 7.43
CA PHE A 61 -4.54 4.23 6.37
C PHE A 61 -4.17 5.65 6.82
N GLN A 62 -5.11 6.35 7.48
CA GLN A 62 -4.88 7.65 8.10
C GLN A 62 -3.72 7.63 9.09
N LEU A 63 -3.62 6.60 9.94
CA LEU A 63 -2.48 6.45 10.84
C LEU A 63 -1.17 6.23 10.09
N ARG A 64 -1.15 5.50 8.97
CA ARG A 64 0.07 5.27 8.19
C ARG A 64 0.55 6.51 7.46
N VAL A 65 -0.34 7.34 6.92
CA VAL A 65 0.02 8.60 6.25
C VAL A 65 0.41 9.73 7.23
N GLU A 66 0.21 9.54 8.53
CA GLU A 66 0.80 10.41 9.56
C GLU A 66 2.25 10.01 9.89
N LEU A 67 2.56 8.71 9.77
CA LEU A 67 3.88 8.15 10.04
C LEU A 67 4.81 8.17 8.84
N PHE A 68 4.23 8.19 7.64
CA PHE A 68 4.89 8.23 6.34
C PHE A 68 4.25 9.33 5.50
N ASP A 69 4.92 9.81 4.46
CA ASP A 69 4.34 10.81 3.57
C ASP A 69 3.05 10.29 2.90
N LYS A 70 1.97 11.08 3.00
CA LYS A 70 0.65 10.75 2.43
C LYS A 70 0.70 10.40 0.95
N GLU A 71 1.63 10.99 0.20
CA GLU A 71 1.74 10.80 -1.26
C GLU A 71 2.47 9.50 -1.61
N LYS A 72 3.13 8.88 -0.62
CA LYS A 72 3.95 7.69 -0.79
C LYS A 72 3.31 6.42 -0.27
N VAL A 73 2.30 6.49 0.60
CA VAL A 73 1.63 5.29 1.13
C VAL A 73 0.65 4.73 0.10
N LEU A 74 0.85 3.48 -0.31
CA LEU A 74 -0.07 2.78 -1.20
C LEU A 74 -1.01 1.86 -0.40
N PRO A 75 -2.32 1.81 -0.75
CA PRO A 75 -3.19 0.74 -0.28
C PRO A 75 -2.64 -0.64 -0.62
N ALA A 76 -2.79 -1.61 0.29
CA ALA A 76 -2.31 -2.96 0.10
C ALA A 76 -3.35 -4.00 0.51
N TYR A 77 -3.46 -5.06 -0.30
CA TYR A 77 -4.41 -6.16 -0.14
C TYR A 77 -3.71 -7.51 -0.11
N GLU A 78 -4.17 -8.42 0.76
CA GLU A 78 -3.75 -9.83 0.74
C GLU A 78 -4.90 -10.70 0.24
N VAL A 79 -4.63 -11.50 -0.78
CA VAL A 79 -5.59 -12.40 -1.42
C VAL A 79 -5.83 -13.62 -0.53
N ASN A 80 -7.10 -13.92 -0.25
CA ASN A 80 -7.52 -15.02 0.63
C ASN A 80 -6.84 -14.97 2.00
N GLY A 81 -6.73 -13.75 2.53
CA GLY A 81 -5.81 -13.39 3.59
C GLY A 81 -6.45 -13.01 4.93
N ARG A 82 -5.63 -12.31 5.72
CA ARG A 82 -5.91 -11.94 7.11
C ARG A 82 -6.73 -10.66 7.25
N GLY A 83 -6.66 -9.77 6.26
CA GLY A 83 -7.25 -8.43 6.27
C GLY A 83 -8.65 -8.37 5.67
N ILE A 84 -9.00 -7.19 5.18
CA ILE A 84 -10.21 -6.93 4.40
C ILE A 84 -10.20 -7.78 3.13
N GLN A 85 -11.34 -8.30 2.71
CA GLN A 85 -11.44 -9.26 1.60
C GLN A 85 -12.51 -8.83 0.58
N GLY A 86 -12.28 -9.21 -0.68
CA GLY A 86 -13.23 -9.02 -1.78
C GLY A 86 -13.65 -7.56 -1.97
N ASP A 87 -14.93 -7.38 -2.27
CA ASP A 87 -15.54 -6.09 -2.63
C ASP A 87 -15.35 -4.99 -1.58
N ALA A 88 -15.28 -5.37 -0.30
CA ALA A 88 -15.08 -4.43 0.80
C ALA A 88 -13.75 -3.66 0.70
N PHE A 89 -12.71 -4.24 0.08
CA PHE A 89 -11.47 -3.52 -0.16
C PHE A 89 -11.67 -2.32 -1.08
N PHE A 90 -12.50 -2.46 -2.11
CA PHE A 90 -12.77 -1.38 -3.07
C PHE A 90 -13.70 -0.32 -2.48
N ASP A 91 -14.62 -0.71 -1.58
CA ASP A 91 -15.35 0.26 -0.76
C ASP A 91 -14.39 1.09 0.11
N ALA A 92 -13.31 0.46 0.61
CA ALA A 92 -12.26 1.18 1.33
C ALA A 92 -11.51 2.16 0.42
N LEU A 93 -11.14 1.76 -0.81
CA LEU A 93 -10.48 2.66 -1.78
C LEU A 93 -11.37 3.86 -2.11
N ALA A 94 -12.67 3.65 -2.35
CA ALA A 94 -13.62 4.74 -2.58
C ALA A 94 -13.75 5.66 -1.35
N LEU A 95 -13.66 5.10 -0.13
CA LEU A 95 -13.59 5.92 1.08
C LEU A 95 -12.30 6.73 1.18
N LEU A 96 -11.15 6.19 0.77
CA LEU A 96 -9.90 6.95 0.76
C LEU A 96 -10.02 8.19 -0.15
N GLU A 97 -10.50 8.02 -1.38
CA GLU A 97 -10.72 9.15 -2.31
C GLU A 97 -11.72 10.16 -1.75
N LYS A 98 -12.84 9.68 -1.20
CA LYS A 98 -13.85 10.54 -0.57
C LYS A 98 -13.29 11.40 0.57
N TYR A 99 -12.28 10.89 1.28
CA TYR A 99 -11.62 11.59 2.38
C TYR A 99 -10.36 12.36 1.93
N GLY A 100 -10.15 12.53 0.63
CA GLY A 100 -9.11 13.40 0.06
C GLY A 100 -7.74 12.76 -0.08
N PHE A 101 -7.66 11.42 -0.09
CA PHE A 101 -6.42 10.70 -0.41
C PHE A 101 -6.41 10.34 -1.89
N ASP A 102 -5.29 10.64 -2.56
CA ASP A 102 -5.06 10.17 -3.93
C ASP A 102 -4.65 8.69 -3.92
N VAL A 103 -5.46 7.85 -4.56
CA VAL A 103 -5.17 6.42 -4.70
C VAL A 103 -4.45 6.20 -6.04
N ASN A 104 -3.14 6.46 -6.05
CA ASN A 104 -2.31 6.39 -7.27
C ASN A 104 -1.73 5.00 -7.57
N GLY A 105 -2.10 4.00 -6.77
CA GLY A 105 -1.63 2.63 -6.93
C GLY A 105 -2.23 1.71 -5.87
N VAL A 106 -2.09 0.41 -6.08
CA VAL A 106 -2.48 -0.63 -5.12
C VAL A 106 -1.44 -1.75 -5.16
N MET A 107 -0.96 -2.19 -4.00
CA MET A 107 -0.13 -3.38 -3.86
C MET A 107 -1.00 -4.61 -3.55
N ILE A 108 -0.80 -5.72 -4.26
CA ILE A 108 -1.54 -6.97 -4.05
C ILE A 108 -0.57 -8.09 -3.72
N PHE A 109 -0.84 -8.80 -2.63
CA PHE A 109 -0.09 -9.97 -2.17
C PHE A 109 -0.97 -11.22 -2.20
N SER A 110 -0.78 -12.17 -3.11
CA SER A 110 0.15 -12.16 -4.24
C SER A 110 -0.48 -12.83 -5.45
N ALA A 111 0.15 -12.63 -6.62
CA ALA A 111 -0.27 -13.25 -7.87
C ALA A 111 -0.44 -14.79 -7.77
N ASP A 112 0.40 -15.47 -6.98
CA ASP A 112 0.31 -16.91 -6.73
C ASP A 112 -1.04 -17.29 -6.10
N ALA A 113 -1.49 -16.51 -5.11
CA ALA A 113 -2.79 -16.72 -4.47
C ALA A 113 -3.95 -16.30 -5.40
N SER A 114 -3.78 -15.23 -6.17
CA SER A 114 -4.75 -14.72 -7.14
C SER A 114 -5.02 -15.67 -8.30
N ALA A 115 -4.11 -16.61 -8.59
CA ALA A 115 -4.35 -17.64 -9.58
C ALA A 115 -5.62 -18.46 -9.28
N SER A 116 -6.02 -18.58 -8.01
CA SER A 116 -7.23 -19.29 -7.58
C SER A 116 -8.54 -18.59 -7.93
N ASP A 117 -8.53 -17.27 -8.13
CA ASP A 117 -9.71 -16.45 -8.43
C ASP A 117 -9.62 -15.74 -9.79
N ASN A 118 -8.66 -16.14 -10.63
CA ASN A 118 -8.38 -15.56 -11.94
C ASN A 118 -8.07 -14.06 -11.87
N TYR A 119 -7.25 -13.66 -10.88
CA TYR A 119 -6.73 -12.30 -10.72
C TYR A 119 -7.84 -11.26 -10.57
N TYR A 120 -8.87 -11.60 -9.78
CA TYR A 120 -10.04 -10.75 -9.61
C TYR A 120 -9.66 -9.40 -9.01
N CYS A 121 -8.86 -9.42 -7.94
CA CYS A 121 -8.45 -8.20 -7.24
C CYS A 121 -7.62 -7.30 -8.16
N GLU A 122 -6.65 -7.85 -8.89
CA GLU A 122 -5.77 -7.12 -9.80
C GLU A 122 -6.56 -6.42 -10.91
N LYS A 123 -7.49 -7.13 -11.56
CA LYS A 123 -8.33 -6.56 -12.63
C LYS A 123 -9.18 -5.42 -12.10
N ARG A 124 -9.80 -5.60 -10.94
CA ARG A 124 -10.67 -4.58 -10.36
C ARG A 124 -9.89 -3.39 -9.81
N SER A 125 -8.70 -3.59 -9.24
CA SER A 125 -7.81 -2.49 -8.84
C SER A 125 -7.35 -1.68 -10.04
N GLN A 126 -6.95 -2.32 -11.15
CA GLN A 126 -6.59 -1.60 -12.37
C GLN A 126 -7.79 -0.81 -12.94
N ALA A 127 -8.99 -1.40 -12.96
CA ALA A 127 -10.20 -0.70 -13.39
C ALA A 127 -10.56 0.48 -12.47
N PHE A 128 -10.36 0.34 -11.16
CA PHE A 128 -10.55 1.42 -10.20
C PHE A 128 -9.57 2.57 -10.49
N LEU A 129 -8.28 2.27 -10.62
CA LEU A 129 -7.23 3.26 -10.86
C LEU A 129 -7.40 4.02 -12.19
N LEU A 130 -7.93 3.37 -13.23
CA LEU A 130 -8.21 4.02 -14.52
C LEU A 130 -9.44 4.95 -14.49
N ASN A 131 -10.36 4.72 -13.54
CA ASN A 131 -11.58 5.52 -13.37
C ASN A 131 -11.46 6.54 -12.24
N SER A 132 -10.42 6.45 -11.42
CA SER A 132 -10.10 7.41 -10.38
C SER A 132 -9.90 8.78 -11.01
N THR A 133 -10.56 9.80 -10.45
CA THR A 133 -10.64 11.14 -11.03
C THR A 133 -9.45 12.04 -10.69
N SER A 134 -8.37 11.49 -10.10
CA SER A 134 -7.14 12.23 -9.83
C SER A 134 -6.28 12.36 -11.11
N VAL A 135 -6.77 13.11 -12.10
CA VAL A 135 -6.00 13.67 -13.23
C VAL A 135 -6.31 15.15 -13.38
#